data_AF-A0A819XBU1-F1
#
_entry.id   AF-A0A819XBU1-F1
#
_cell.length_a   1.000
_cell.length_b   1.000
_cell.length_c   1.000
_cell.angle_alpha   90.00
_cell.angle_beta   90.00
_cell.angle_gamma   90.00
#
_symmetry.space_group_name_H-M   'P 1'
#
loop_
_entity.id
_entity.type
_entity.pdbx_description
1 polymer ?
#
loop_
_entity_poly.entity_id
_entity_poly.type
_entity_poly.pdbx_seq_one_letter_code
_entity_poly.pdbx_strand_id
1 'polypeptide(L)'
;MPSYPKHLKTGSECPPLKENQLRLYSMQFCPYAQRAKLVLATKNIPYEEINVDLVDKPECDYLDETNSQNRLQPTDPYLKAKHRVLIDRYSGITTAFYKIMREDPKQGLEDLNKNLKTYEQALTDTFFGGSKPAMIDYMFWPWFERFQFLGEAGFEFNSDGKSPKLTAWVNAMEANEAVQKIKVPTALLKKFLEGYKRGKPQFDFE
;
A
#
# COMPACT_ATOMS: atom_id res chain seq x y z
N MET A 1 -16.56 16.75 -2.06
CA MET A 1 -15.43 15.88 -1.68
C MET A 1 -14.21 16.36 -2.45
N PRO A 2 -12.97 16.28 -1.92
CA PRO A 2 -11.80 16.58 -2.75
C PRO A 2 -11.83 15.67 -3.99
N SER A 3 -11.80 16.28 -5.17
CA SER A 3 -11.78 15.56 -6.44
C SER A 3 -10.44 14.85 -6.54
N TYR A 4 -10.46 13.52 -6.47
CA TYR A 4 -9.27 12.72 -6.76
C TYR A 4 -8.98 12.79 -8.27
N PRO A 5 -7.70 12.82 -8.68
CA PRO A 5 -7.34 12.77 -10.08
C PRO A 5 -7.88 11.48 -10.69
N LYS A 6 -8.61 11.60 -11.81
CA LYS A 6 -9.14 10.46 -12.55
C LYS A 6 -8.03 9.52 -13.00
N HIS A 7 -8.35 8.23 -13.07
CA HIS A 7 -7.44 7.23 -13.60
C HIS A 7 -7.39 7.34 -15.13
N LEU A 8 -6.19 7.46 -15.69
CA LEU A 8 -5.96 7.38 -17.14
C LEU A 8 -6.35 5.99 -17.64
N LYS A 9 -7.07 5.97 -18.76
CA LYS A 9 -7.62 4.78 -19.43
C LYS A 9 -7.24 4.76 -20.91
N THR A 10 -7.57 3.69 -21.62
CA THR A 10 -7.46 3.64 -23.09
C THR A 10 -8.06 4.90 -23.72
N GLY A 11 -7.31 5.53 -24.64
CA GLY A 11 -7.71 6.78 -25.30
C GLY A 11 -7.56 8.06 -24.46
N SER A 12 -7.07 7.98 -23.21
CA SER A 12 -6.75 9.18 -22.43
C SER A 12 -5.52 9.90 -22.98
N GLU A 13 -5.53 11.23 -22.98
CA GLU A 13 -4.33 12.01 -23.29
C GLU A 13 -3.26 11.83 -22.21
N CYS A 14 -2.06 11.49 -22.67
CA CYS A 14 -0.90 11.28 -21.81
C CYS A 14 -0.29 12.63 -21.40
N PRO A 15 -0.37 13.07 -20.12
CA PRO A 15 0.22 14.35 -19.74
C PRO A 15 1.76 14.33 -19.92
N PRO A 16 2.35 15.40 -20.48
CA PRO A 16 3.80 15.47 -20.68
C PRO A 16 4.54 15.48 -19.34
N LEU A 17 5.72 14.87 -19.26
CA LEU A 17 6.55 14.90 -18.05
C LEU A 17 6.99 16.34 -17.74
N LYS A 18 6.81 16.78 -16.51
CA LYS A 18 7.30 18.09 -16.08
C LYS A 18 8.78 18.02 -15.75
N GLU A 19 9.54 18.94 -16.31
CA GLU A 19 10.98 19.00 -16.10
C GLU A 19 11.31 19.22 -14.61
N ASN A 20 12.30 18.50 -14.09
CA ASN A 20 12.75 18.55 -12.69
C ASN A 20 11.68 18.22 -11.63
N GLN A 21 10.56 17.60 -12.02
CA GLN A 21 9.53 17.14 -11.09
C GLN A 21 9.46 15.61 -11.04
N LEU A 22 9.45 15.04 -9.84
CA LEU A 22 9.23 13.61 -9.67
C LEU A 22 7.79 13.26 -10.07
N ARG A 23 7.62 12.24 -10.91
CA ARG A 23 6.30 11.68 -11.26
C ARG A 23 6.10 10.32 -10.62
N LEU A 24 4.99 10.17 -9.91
CA LEU A 24 4.52 8.89 -9.39
C LEU A 24 3.33 8.39 -10.23
N TYR A 25 3.55 7.32 -10.97
CA TYR A 25 2.46 6.53 -11.53
C TYR A 25 1.86 5.66 -10.42
N SER A 26 0.55 5.79 -10.26
CA SER A 26 -0.18 5.30 -9.11
C SER A 26 -1.50 4.66 -9.55
N MET A 27 -2.14 3.96 -8.63
CA MET A 27 -3.58 3.73 -8.66
C MET A 27 -4.05 4.08 -7.24
N GLN A 28 -5.11 4.88 -7.12
CA GLN A 28 -5.48 5.55 -5.87
C GLN A 28 -5.60 4.60 -4.67
N PHE A 29 -6.15 3.42 -4.89
CA PHE A 29 -6.40 2.40 -3.86
C PHE A 29 -5.27 1.37 -3.74
N CYS A 30 -4.19 1.52 -4.51
CA CYS A 30 -3.09 0.58 -4.55
C CYS A 30 -2.26 0.66 -3.26
N PRO A 31 -2.18 -0.42 -2.46
CA PRO A 31 -1.38 -0.45 -1.25
C PRO A 31 0.13 -0.32 -1.53
N TYR A 32 0.59 -0.78 -2.71
CA TYR A 32 1.98 -0.59 -3.12
C TYR A 32 2.30 0.86 -3.49
N ALA A 33 1.41 1.54 -4.22
CA ALA A 33 1.59 2.97 -4.51
C ALA A 33 1.48 3.80 -3.23
N GLN A 34 0.62 3.41 -2.29
CA GLN A 34 0.49 4.04 -0.98
C GLN A 34 1.80 4.03 -0.20
N ARG A 35 2.60 2.95 -0.27
CA ARG A 35 3.96 2.91 0.32
C ARG A 35 4.85 4.04 -0.21
N ALA A 36 4.89 4.23 -1.52
CA ALA A 36 5.67 5.31 -2.13
C ALA A 36 5.16 6.69 -1.70
N LYS A 37 3.83 6.89 -1.71
CA LYS A 37 3.20 8.14 -1.26
C LYS A 37 3.53 8.47 0.20
N LEU A 38 3.50 7.48 1.09
CA LEU A 38 3.86 7.66 2.51
C LEU A 38 5.31 8.12 2.68
N VAL A 39 6.24 7.54 1.91
CA VAL A 39 7.65 7.95 1.92
C VAL A 39 7.82 9.39 1.40
N LEU A 40 7.16 9.72 0.29
CA LEU A 40 7.22 11.06 -0.30
C LEU A 40 6.62 12.12 0.64
N ALA A 41 5.48 11.81 1.27
CA ALA A 41 4.86 12.68 2.27
C ALA A 41 5.74 12.87 3.50
N THR A 42 6.29 11.80 4.06
CA THR A 42 7.18 11.86 5.24
C THR A 42 8.45 12.68 4.97
N LYS A 43 8.98 12.62 3.75
CA LYS A 43 10.18 13.37 3.35
C LYS A 43 9.88 14.76 2.79
N ASN A 44 8.61 15.17 2.73
CA ASN A 44 8.17 16.42 2.09
C ASN A 44 8.71 16.60 0.66
N ILE A 45 8.79 15.51 -0.10
CA ILE A 45 9.27 15.55 -1.49
C ILE A 45 8.07 15.90 -2.38
N PRO A 46 8.13 16.99 -3.17
CA PRO A 46 7.08 17.31 -4.12
C PRO A 46 7.09 16.31 -5.28
N TYR A 47 5.91 15.88 -5.69
CA TYR A 47 5.73 14.98 -6.82
C TYR A 47 4.41 15.28 -7.53
N GLU A 48 4.33 14.93 -8.82
CA GLU A 48 3.07 14.82 -9.53
C GLU A 48 2.57 13.37 -9.48
N GLU A 49 1.28 13.19 -9.25
CA GLU A 49 0.63 11.88 -9.22
C GLU A 49 -0.20 11.68 -10.49
N ILE A 50 0.06 10.59 -11.20
CA ILE A 50 -0.74 10.14 -12.34
C ILE A 50 -1.37 8.81 -11.97
N ASN A 51 -2.69 8.79 -11.81
CA ASN A 51 -3.43 7.56 -11.55
C ASN A 51 -3.73 6.82 -12.86
N VAL A 52 -3.60 5.50 -12.85
CA VAL A 52 -3.72 4.63 -14.02
C VAL A 52 -4.74 3.53 -13.73
N ASP A 53 -5.68 3.32 -14.65
CA ASP A 53 -6.63 2.21 -14.58
C ASP A 53 -5.88 0.91 -14.85
N LEU A 54 -6.00 -0.06 -13.94
CA LEU A 54 -5.25 -1.31 -14.02
C LEU A 54 -5.97 -2.39 -14.86
N VAL A 55 -7.22 -2.15 -15.23
CA VAL A 55 -8.04 -3.01 -16.09
C VAL A 55 -8.01 -2.49 -17.53
N ASP A 56 -8.33 -1.21 -17.71
CA ASP A 56 -8.38 -0.53 -19.00
C ASP A 56 -7.17 0.42 -19.15
N LYS A 57 -5.98 -0.15 -19.31
CA LYS A 57 -4.71 0.60 -19.24
C LYS A 57 -4.56 1.57 -20.42
N PRO A 58 -4.05 2.79 -20.19
CA PRO A 58 -3.74 3.72 -21.27
C PRO A 58 -2.56 3.19 -22.12
N GLU A 59 -2.52 3.59 -23.38
CA GLU A 59 -1.48 3.20 -24.36
C GLU A 59 -0.17 3.99 -24.23
N CYS A 60 -0.03 4.79 -23.17
CA CYS A 60 1.13 5.63 -23.00
C CYS A 60 2.42 4.81 -22.73
N ASP A 61 3.49 5.09 -23.47
CA ASP A 61 4.83 4.47 -23.33
C ASP A 61 5.58 4.90 -22.05
N TYR A 62 4.93 4.76 -20.89
CA TYR A 62 5.48 5.25 -19.61
C TYR A 62 6.53 4.34 -18.99
N LEU A 63 6.68 3.10 -19.45
CA LEU A 63 7.41 2.07 -18.71
C LEU A 63 8.60 1.41 -19.43
N ASP A 64 8.86 1.59 -20.73
CA ASP A 64 9.88 0.71 -21.35
C ASP A 64 10.96 1.24 -22.30
N GLU A 65 10.94 2.45 -22.88
CA GLU A 65 11.89 2.67 -24.00
C GLU A 65 13.04 3.70 -23.86
N THR A 66 13.12 4.56 -22.82
CA THR A 66 14.18 5.60 -22.87
C THR A 66 14.90 6.01 -21.58
N ASN A 67 14.46 5.64 -20.37
CA ASN A 67 15.06 6.23 -19.16
C ASN A 67 16.13 5.34 -18.49
N SER A 68 17.26 5.17 -19.16
CA SER A 68 18.44 4.45 -18.62
C SER A 68 19.08 5.14 -17.41
N GLN A 69 18.76 6.42 -17.15
CA GLN A 69 19.35 7.23 -16.08
C GLN A 69 18.62 7.13 -14.73
N ASN A 70 17.37 6.65 -14.70
CA ASN A 70 16.54 6.59 -13.48
C ASN A 70 16.14 5.15 -13.09
N ARG A 71 17.09 4.22 -13.07
CA ARG A 71 16.83 2.86 -12.56
C ARG A 71 16.56 2.90 -11.05
N LEU A 72 15.34 2.57 -10.65
CA LEU A 72 14.91 2.47 -9.24
C LEU A 72 15.47 1.24 -8.51
N GLN A 73 15.95 0.23 -9.25
CA GLN A 73 16.57 -0.95 -8.64
C GLN A 73 18.06 -0.69 -8.39
N PRO A 74 18.60 -1.08 -7.22
CA PRO A 74 20.03 -1.12 -7.00
C PRO A 74 20.69 -2.00 -8.06
N THR A 75 21.67 -1.46 -8.77
CA THR A 75 22.51 -2.24 -9.69
C THR A 75 23.47 -3.15 -8.93
N ASP A 76 23.79 -2.81 -7.68
CA ASP A 76 24.60 -3.61 -6.78
C ASP A 76 23.89 -4.93 -6.40
N PRO A 77 24.49 -6.11 -6.69
CA PRO A 77 23.88 -7.41 -6.42
C PRO A 77 23.61 -7.68 -4.93
N TYR A 78 24.44 -7.15 -4.03
CA TYR A 78 24.29 -7.36 -2.60
C TYR A 78 23.12 -6.55 -2.02
N LEU A 79 23.01 -5.27 -2.39
CA LEU A 79 21.88 -4.42 -2.03
C LEU A 79 20.58 -4.95 -2.64
N LYS A 80 20.62 -5.47 -3.88
CA LYS A 80 19.48 -6.14 -4.50
C LYS A 80 19.05 -7.40 -3.72
N ALA A 81 19.99 -8.22 -3.27
CA ALA A 81 19.71 -9.39 -2.44
C ALA A 81 19.15 -8.99 -1.06
N LYS A 82 19.72 -7.96 -0.42
CA LYS A 82 19.24 -7.42 0.86
C LYS A 82 17.81 -6.87 0.74
N HIS A 83 17.51 -6.16 -0.35
CA HIS A 83 16.16 -5.69 -0.64
C HIS A 83 15.19 -6.86 -0.84
N ARG A 84 15.61 -7.93 -1.52
CA ARG A 84 14.79 -9.14 -1.73
C ARG A 84 14.48 -9.86 -0.41
N VAL A 85 15.47 -10.01 0.46
CA VAL A 85 15.27 -10.58 1.82
C VAL A 85 14.30 -9.73 2.64
N LEU A 86 14.36 -8.40 2.52
CA LEU A 86 13.42 -7.51 3.20
C LEU A 86 12.01 -7.64 2.61
N ILE A 87 11.87 -7.69 1.28
CA ILE A 87 10.58 -7.92 0.61
C ILE A 87 9.99 -9.27 1.05
N ASP A 88 10.78 -10.34 1.08
CA ASP A 88 10.35 -11.67 1.51
C ASP A 88 9.96 -11.71 3.00
N ARG A 89 10.63 -10.90 3.84
CA ARG A 89 10.26 -10.75 5.26
C ARG A 89 8.93 -10.00 5.45
N TYR A 90 8.55 -9.14 4.50
CA TYR A 90 7.36 -8.28 4.58
C TYR A 90 6.20 -8.72 3.67
N SER A 91 6.38 -9.79 2.89
CA SER A 91 5.38 -10.29 1.93
C SER A 91 4.26 -11.08 2.60
N GLY A 92 4.50 -11.68 3.78
CA GLY A 92 3.53 -12.56 4.44
C GLY A 92 2.15 -11.93 4.63
N ILE A 93 2.09 -10.70 5.13
CA ILE A 93 0.84 -9.93 5.28
C ILE A 93 0.16 -9.61 3.94
N THR A 94 0.96 -9.37 2.89
CA THR A 94 0.47 -9.06 1.55
C THR A 94 -0.15 -10.30 0.91
N THR A 95 0.55 -11.43 0.93
CA THR A 95 0.06 -12.71 0.43
C THR A 95 -1.19 -13.15 1.19
N ALA A 96 -1.20 -13.03 2.52
CA ALA A 96 -2.37 -13.36 3.33
C ALA A 96 -3.59 -12.49 2.94
N PHE A 97 -3.41 -11.17 2.82
CA PHE A 97 -4.51 -10.26 2.43
C PHE A 97 -5.13 -10.64 1.08
N TYR A 98 -4.32 -10.83 0.04
CA TYR A 98 -4.84 -11.19 -1.28
C TYR A 98 -5.50 -12.57 -1.30
N LYS A 99 -4.92 -13.54 -0.57
CA LYS A 99 -5.53 -14.86 -0.40
C LYS A 99 -6.91 -14.76 0.24
N ILE A 100 -7.06 -13.92 1.27
CA ILE A 100 -8.36 -13.65 1.91
C ILE A 100 -9.37 -13.05 0.94
N MET A 101 -8.92 -12.12 0.09
CA MET A 101 -9.80 -11.36 -0.78
C MET A 101 -10.24 -12.12 -2.03
N ARG A 102 -9.44 -13.05 -2.55
CA ARG A 102 -9.62 -13.59 -3.92
C ARG A 102 -9.45 -15.10 -4.07
N GLU A 103 -8.92 -15.79 -3.06
CA GLU A 103 -8.56 -17.19 -3.17
C GLU A 103 -9.21 -18.00 -2.05
N ASP A 104 -8.47 -18.29 -0.98
CA ASP A 104 -8.90 -19.09 0.16
C ASP A 104 -8.95 -18.22 1.43
N PRO A 105 -10.14 -17.67 1.78
CA PRO A 105 -10.34 -16.89 3.00
C PRO A 105 -9.86 -17.59 4.27
N LYS A 106 -10.09 -18.90 4.40
CA LYS A 106 -9.77 -19.62 5.62
C LYS A 106 -8.25 -19.72 5.79
N GLN A 107 -7.54 -20.20 4.77
CA GLN A 107 -6.08 -20.30 4.82
C GLN A 107 -5.43 -18.91 4.93
N GLY A 108 -5.97 -17.91 4.23
CA GLY A 108 -5.49 -16.55 4.31
C GLY A 108 -5.58 -15.96 5.72
N LEU A 109 -6.63 -16.28 6.47
CA LEU A 109 -6.78 -15.86 7.87
C LEU A 109 -5.81 -16.57 8.80
N GLU A 110 -5.58 -17.87 8.60
CA GLU A 110 -4.56 -18.61 9.36
C GLU A 110 -3.16 -18.01 9.14
N ASP A 111 -2.82 -17.71 7.87
CA ASP A 111 -1.56 -17.06 7.50
C ASP A 111 -1.45 -15.66 8.10
N LEU A 112 -2.53 -14.88 8.05
CA LEU A 112 -2.57 -13.54 8.63
C LEU A 112 -2.33 -13.58 10.14
N ASN A 113 -3.06 -14.42 10.88
CA ASN A 113 -2.92 -14.57 12.32
C ASN A 113 -1.52 -15.02 12.73
N LYS A 114 -0.91 -15.93 11.96
CA LYS A 114 0.49 -16.35 12.17
C LYS A 114 1.46 -15.17 12.01
N ASN A 115 1.29 -14.36 10.96
CA ASN A 115 2.11 -13.17 10.73
C ASN A 115 1.93 -12.13 11.85
N LEU A 116 0.69 -11.86 12.28
CA LEU A 116 0.40 -10.92 13.37
C LEU A 116 1.08 -11.33 14.68
N LYS A 117 1.05 -12.63 15.02
CA LYS A 117 1.80 -13.14 16.19
C LYS A 117 3.29 -12.85 16.08
N THR A 118 3.90 -13.08 14.92
CA THR A 118 5.31 -12.77 14.69
C THR A 118 5.60 -11.28 14.79
N TYR A 119 4.73 -10.42 14.26
CA TYR A 119 4.92 -8.98 14.28
C TYR A 119 4.73 -8.38 15.69
N GLU A 120 3.78 -8.89 16.47
CA GLU A 120 3.58 -8.52 17.88
C GLU A 120 4.82 -8.84 18.73
N GLN A 121 5.47 -9.97 18.45
CA GLN A 121 6.72 -10.35 19.11
C GLN A 121 7.90 -9.47 18.69
N ALA A 122 7.97 -9.11 17.40
CA ALA A 122 9.05 -8.30 16.84
C ALA A 122 8.96 -6.81 17.22
N LEU A 123 7.76 -6.31 17.55
CA LEU A 123 7.56 -4.94 17.98
C LEU A 123 8.03 -4.77 19.44
N THR A 124 9.10 -3.99 19.62
CA THR A 124 9.75 -3.78 20.93
C THR A 124 9.64 -2.34 21.46
N ASP A 125 9.19 -1.40 20.62
CA ASP A 125 9.02 0.02 20.93
C ASP A 125 7.69 0.51 20.32
N THR A 126 7.48 1.82 20.28
CA THR A 126 6.29 2.48 19.75
C THR A 126 6.08 2.14 18.26
N PHE A 127 7.17 2.09 17.49
CA PHE A 127 7.21 1.76 16.08
C PHE A 127 8.18 0.61 15.82
N PHE A 128 8.04 -0.05 14.67
CA PHE A 128 9.06 -1.00 14.21
C PHE A 128 10.40 -0.30 13.92
N GLY A 129 10.38 1.00 13.67
CA GLY A 129 11.55 1.88 13.60
C GLY A 129 12.14 2.31 14.96
N GLY A 130 11.56 1.89 16.10
CA GLY A 130 11.94 2.35 17.44
C GLY A 130 11.00 3.46 17.95
N SER A 131 11.57 4.53 18.50
CA SER A 131 10.81 5.67 19.04
C SER A 131 10.09 6.53 17.98
N LYS A 132 10.43 6.36 16.69
CA LYS A 132 9.82 7.08 15.56
C LYS A 132 9.53 6.09 14.42
N PRO A 133 8.52 6.36 13.57
CA PRO A 133 8.25 5.51 12.44
C PRO A 133 9.42 5.55 11.45
N ALA A 134 9.76 4.38 10.90
CA ALA A 134 10.75 4.19 9.86
C ALA A 134 10.11 3.57 8.61
N MET A 135 10.93 3.30 7.60
CA MET A 135 10.48 2.73 6.33
C MET A 135 9.58 1.50 6.53
N ILE A 136 9.95 0.61 7.45
CA ILE A 136 9.20 -0.63 7.76
C ILE A 136 7.75 -0.35 8.19
N ASP A 137 7.52 0.69 9.00
CA ASP A 137 6.19 1.07 9.46
C ASP A 137 5.29 1.48 8.29
N TYR A 138 5.83 2.30 7.39
CA TYR A 138 5.13 2.73 6.18
C TYR A 138 4.94 1.59 5.16
N MET A 139 5.76 0.54 5.20
CA MET A 139 5.56 -0.66 4.36
C MET A 139 4.42 -1.55 4.87
N PHE A 140 4.17 -1.56 6.18
CA PHE A 140 3.12 -2.34 6.83
C PHE A 140 1.78 -1.63 6.82
N TRP A 141 1.77 -0.31 7.08
CA TRP A 141 0.56 0.48 7.27
C TRP A 141 -0.56 0.24 6.24
N PRO A 142 -0.31 0.22 4.92
CA PRO A 142 -1.38 0.00 3.94
C PRO A 142 -2.21 -1.26 4.18
N TRP A 143 -1.61 -2.33 4.72
CA TRP A 143 -2.32 -3.58 4.98
C TRP A 143 -3.13 -3.51 6.28
N PHE A 144 -2.57 -2.91 7.33
CA PHE A 144 -3.28 -2.72 8.59
C PHE A 144 -4.48 -1.77 8.42
N GLU A 145 -4.35 -0.70 7.62
CA GLU A 145 -5.47 0.18 7.23
C GLU A 145 -6.63 -0.61 6.62
N ARG A 146 -6.34 -1.69 5.88
CA ARG A 146 -7.34 -2.49 5.17
C ARG A 146 -7.96 -3.61 5.99
N PHE A 147 -7.41 -3.93 7.17
CA PHE A 147 -7.92 -5.02 8.02
C PHE A 147 -9.37 -4.81 8.47
N GLN A 148 -9.79 -3.56 8.64
CA GLN A 148 -11.17 -3.21 9.01
C GLN A 148 -12.22 -3.70 7.99
N PHE A 149 -11.81 -4.06 6.77
CA PHE A 149 -12.70 -4.56 5.72
C PHE A 149 -12.74 -6.09 5.62
N LEU A 150 -12.03 -6.80 6.51
CA LEU A 150 -11.99 -8.27 6.52
C LEU A 150 -13.06 -8.90 7.43
N GLY A 151 -13.98 -8.10 7.99
CA GLY A 151 -15.05 -8.57 8.87
C GLY A 151 -15.91 -9.67 8.24
N GLU A 152 -16.23 -9.57 6.95
CA GLU A 152 -16.99 -10.61 6.23
C GLU A 152 -16.26 -11.95 6.13
N ALA A 153 -14.93 -11.94 6.19
CA ALA A 153 -14.14 -13.17 6.24
C ALA A 153 -14.12 -13.79 7.65
N GLY A 154 -14.66 -13.10 8.66
CA GLY A 154 -14.58 -13.49 10.07
C GLY A 154 -13.32 -12.96 10.77
N PHE A 155 -12.70 -11.89 10.24
CA PHE A 155 -11.55 -11.25 10.87
C PHE A 155 -11.96 -9.99 11.62
N GLU A 156 -11.56 -9.92 12.89
CA GLU A 156 -11.59 -8.71 13.68
C GLU A 156 -10.21 -8.52 14.31
N PHE A 157 -9.59 -7.38 14.04
CA PHE A 157 -8.22 -7.14 14.46
C PHE A 157 -8.13 -7.09 15.99
N ASN A 158 -7.25 -7.93 16.56
CA ASN A 158 -7.01 -8.05 17.99
C ASN A 158 -8.28 -8.36 18.84
N SER A 159 -9.26 -9.08 18.28
CA SER A 159 -10.46 -9.50 19.02
C SER A 159 -10.17 -10.45 20.20
N ASP A 160 -9.05 -11.17 20.15
CA ASP A 160 -8.60 -12.06 21.23
C ASP A 160 -7.68 -11.37 22.26
N GLY A 161 -7.38 -10.08 22.08
CA GLY A 161 -6.52 -9.30 22.96
C GLY A 161 -5.03 -9.70 22.93
N LYS A 162 -4.59 -10.56 22.00
CA LYS A 162 -3.21 -11.07 21.96
C LYS A 162 -2.21 -10.19 21.21
N SER A 163 -2.67 -9.11 20.58
CA SER A 163 -1.85 -8.18 19.81
C SER A 163 -1.86 -6.73 20.35
N PRO A 164 -1.67 -6.51 21.67
CA PRO A 164 -1.80 -5.19 22.28
C PRO A 164 -0.76 -4.18 21.78
N LYS A 165 0.49 -4.59 21.50
CA LYS A 165 1.51 -3.67 20.98
C LYS A 165 1.17 -3.26 19.56
N LEU A 166 0.75 -4.19 18.71
CA LEU A 166 0.28 -3.86 17.37
C LEU A 166 -0.96 -2.95 17.41
N THR A 167 -1.86 -3.11 18.37
CA THR A 167 -2.97 -2.16 18.56
C THR A 167 -2.47 -0.76 18.89
N ALA A 168 -1.52 -0.63 19.83
CA ALA A 168 -0.92 0.67 20.13
C ALA A 168 -0.20 1.27 18.91
N TRP A 169 0.51 0.45 18.15
CA TRP A 169 1.17 0.84 16.90
C TRP A 169 0.17 1.30 15.83
N VAL A 170 -0.95 0.59 15.64
CA VAL A 170 -2.02 1.00 14.70
C VAL A 170 -2.54 2.38 15.09
N ASN A 171 -2.81 2.62 16.37
CA ASN A 171 -3.29 3.93 16.84
C ASN A 171 -2.24 5.03 16.61
N ALA A 172 -0.96 4.75 16.85
CA ALA A 172 0.13 5.69 16.62
C ALA A 172 0.33 6.00 15.12
N MET A 173 0.19 4.99 14.26
CA MET A 173 0.28 5.16 12.81
C MET A 173 -0.96 5.87 12.23
N GLU A 174 -2.16 5.60 12.74
CA GLU A 174 -3.35 6.38 12.37
C GLU A 174 -3.13 7.85 12.74
N ALA A 175 -2.56 8.17 13.90
CA ALA A 175 -2.27 9.57 14.27
C ALA A 175 -1.13 10.23 13.46
N ASN A 176 -0.40 9.48 12.62
CA ASN A 176 0.76 10.00 11.90
C ASN A 176 0.35 10.97 10.77
N GLU A 177 1.05 12.10 10.65
CA GLU A 177 0.75 13.14 9.66
C GLU A 177 0.80 12.64 8.21
N ALA A 178 1.82 11.85 7.85
CA ALA A 178 1.94 11.31 6.50
C ALA A 178 0.82 10.32 6.18
N VAL A 179 0.41 9.52 7.18
CA VAL A 179 -0.76 8.64 7.06
C VAL A 179 -2.02 9.45 6.86
N GLN A 180 -2.29 10.44 7.71
CA GLN A 180 -3.48 11.30 7.59
C GLN A 180 -3.56 12.04 6.26
N LYS A 181 -2.40 12.45 5.70
CA LYS A 181 -2.33 13.12 4.41
C LYS A 181 -2.62 12.20 3.22
N ILE A 182 -2.24 10.93 3.31
CA ILE A 182 -2.30 9.97 2.20
C ILE A 182 -3.52 9.05 2.26
N LYS A 183 -4.11 8.85 3.45
CA LYS A 183 -5.23 7.91 3.62
C LYS A 183 -6.41 8.26 2.72
N VAL A 184 -7.03 7.22 2.20
CA VAL A 184 -8.24 7.34 1.37
C VAL A 184 -9.46 7.29 2.31
N PRO A 185 -10.52 8.08 2.06
CA PRO A 185 -11.76 7.99 2.82
C PRO A 185 -12.25 6.55 2.91
N THR A 186 -12.53 6.09 4.13
CA THR A 186 -12.93 4.70 4.44
C THR A 186 -14.06 4.21 3.56
N ALA A 187 -15.06 5.05 3.29
CA ALA A 187 -16.19 4.73 2.43
C ALA A 187 -15.79 4.45 0.97
N LEU A 188 -14.83 5.21 0.43
CA LEU A 188 -14.33 5.01 -0.95
C LEU A 188 -13.47 3.74 -1.03
N LEU A 189 -12.57 3.55 -0.06
CA LEU A 189 -11.74 2.34 0.00
C LEU A 189 -12.59 1.07 0.13
N LYS A 190 -13.67 1.11 0.93
CA LYS A 190 -14.64 0.02 1.05
C LYS A 190 -15.28 -0.32 -0.31
N LYS A 191 -15.85 0.68 -1.01
CA LYS A 191 -16.47 0.48 -2.34
C LYS A 191 -15.49 -0.15 -3.33
N PHE A 192 -14.24 0.34 -3.36
CA PHE A 192 -13.20 -0.23 -4.20
C PHE A 192 -12.94 -1.70 -3.88
N LEU A 193 -12.73 -2.04 -2.59
CA LEU A 193 -12.42 -3.41 -2.16
C LEU A 193 -13.56 -4.39 -2.43
N GLU A 194 -14.82 -3.97 -2.29
CA GLU A 194 -15.99 -4.78 -2.65
C GLU A 194 -16.05 -5.09 -4.16
N GLY A 195 -15.75 -4.10 -5.00
CA GLY A 195 -15.61 -4.31 -6.45
C GLY A 195 -14.44 -5.25 -6.78
N TYR A 196 -13.29 -5.02 -6.16
CA TYR A 196 -12.09 -5.83 -6.32
C TYR A 196 -12.33 -7.30 -5.93
N LYS A 197 -12.95 -7.56 -4.77
CA LYS A 197 -13.34 -8.91 -4.30
C LYS A 197 -14.20 -9.65 -5.32
N ARG A 198 -15.10 -8.95 -6.01
CA ARG A 198 -15.99 -9.50 -7.06
C ARG A 198 -15.33 -9.58 -8.44
N GLY A 199 -14.08 -9.12 -8.59
CA GLY A 199 -13.37 -9.10 -9.87
C GLY A 199 -13.83 -7.99 -10.83
N LYS A 200 -14.55 -6.99 -10.30
CA LYS A 200 -15.05 -5.82 -11.03
C LYS A 200 -14.64 -4.55 -10.28
N PRO A 201 -13.34 -4.25 -10.16
CA PRO A 201 -12.88 -3.06 -9.46
C PRO A 201 -13.34 -1.80 -10.22
N GLN A 202 -13.74 -0.78 -9.46
CA GLN A 202 -14.03 0.56 -9.98
C GLN A 202 -13.01 1.53 -9.39
N PHE A 203 -12.33 2.28 -10.24
CA PHE A 203 -11.22 3.16 -9.83
C PHE A 203 -11.64 4.63 -9.68
N ASP A 204 -12.73 5.05 -10.31
CA ASP A 204 -13.26 6.41 -10.20
C ASP A 204 -14.69 6.35 -9.66
N PHE A 205 -14.97 7.14 -8.61
CA PHE A 205 -16.28 7.26 -7.98
C PHE A 205 -16.74 8.71 -8.08
N GLU A 206 -18.02 8.91 -8.41
CA GLU A 206 -18.69 10.22 -8.44
C GLU A 206 -18.98 10.76 -7.02
#